data_AF-A0A1V4YF34-F1
#
_entry.id   AF-A0A1V4YF34-F1
#
_cell.length_a   1.000
_cell.length_b   1.000
_cell.length_c   1.000
_cell.angle_alpha   90.00
_cell.angle_beta   90.00
_cell.angle_gamma   90.00
#
_symmetry.space_group_name_H-M   'P 1'
#
loop_
_entity.id
_entity.type
_entity.pdbx_description
1 polymer ?
#
loop_
_entity_poly.entity_id
_entity_poly.type
_entity_poly.pdbx_seq_one_letter_code
_entity_poly.pdbx_strand_id
1 'polypeptide(L)'
;MSLFAVINSIMNTFSASLLYPVIILLVALSLLSLILIGEFLSEYAKRNRDIENLESTCFTVQNHVKGSNFKAAADALRKIKQNYIVTAFSNAAAVHLEQDRIPAIEWVSQEYEIKMAKRLEQTRIITNIAPMLGLMGTLIPLGPALVALSQGDVVQLAHNLMIAFATTVVGLFASSVAYILTQIRKRWYWQDMADIDYILDTIEAKV
;
A
#
# COMPACT_ATOMS: atom_id res chain seq x y z
N MET A 1 32.54 -38.14 11.07
CA MET A 1 31.41 -37.28 11.47
C MET A 1 30.12 -37.90 10.92
N SER A 2 29.10 -38.12 11.75
CA SER A 2 27.82 -38.65 11.28
C SER A 2 27.16 -37.66 10.30
N LEU A 3 26.49 -38.15 9.26
CA LEU A 3 25.77 -37.32 8.28
C LEU A 3 24.84 -36.30 8.97
N PHE A 4 24.21 -36.71 10.06
CA PHE A 4 23.37 -35.88 10.93
C PHE A 4 24.12 -34.65 11.49
N ALA A 5 25.35 -34.81 11.97
CA ALA A 5 26.13 -33.70 12.52
C ALA A 5 26.50 -32.65 11.45
N VAL A 6 26.78 -33.11 10.23
CA VAL A 6 27.07 -32.21 9.10
C VAL A 6 25.83 -31.40 8.71
N ILE A 7 24.67 -32.06 8.60
CA ILE A 7 23.39 -31.40 8.29
C ILE A 7 23.05 -30.34 9.36
N ASN A 8 23.15 -30.70 10.64
CA ASN A 8 22.84 -29.79 11.73
C ASN A 8 23.78 -28.57 11.77
N SER A 9 25.08 -28.78 11.52
CA SER A 9 26.04 -27.68 11.44
C SER A 9 25.75 -26.73 10.28
N ILE A 10 25.37 -27.26 9.11
CA ILE A 10 25.00 -26.43 7.95
C ILE A 10 23.73 -25.63 8.25
N MET A 11 22.70 -26.27 8.82
CA MET A 11 21.45 -25.59 9.18
C MET A 11 21.67 -24.48 10.21
N ASN A 12 22.47 -24.73 11.25
CA ASN A 12 22.74 -23.73 12.28
C ASN A 12 23.53 -22.54 11.74
N THR A 13 24.58 -22.79 10.94
CA THR A 13 25.35 -21.72 10.29
C THR A 13 24.49 -20.90 9.34
N PHE A 14 23.61 -21.55 8.56
CA PHE A 14 22.68 -20.87 7.67
C PHE A 14 21.69 -19.99 8.45
N SER A 15 21.06 -20.52 9.49
CA SER A 15 20.14 -19.78 10.36
C SER A 15 20.81 -18.58 11.03
N ALA A 16 21.99 -18.78 11.63
CA ALA A 16 22.75 -17.71 12.27
C ALA A 16 23.21 -16.62 11.30
N SER A 17 23.58 -16.99 10.06
CA SER A 17 23.94 -16.04 9.01
C SER A 17 22.75 -15.18 8.57
N LEU A 18 21.52 -15.69 8.71
CA LEU A 18 20.30 -14.96 8.39
C LEU A 18 19.90 -13.92 9.45
N LEU A 19 20.46 -13.98 10.66
CA LEU A 19 20.09 -13.08 11.76
C LEU A 19 20.28 -11.60 11.38
N TYR A 20 21.50 -11.23 10.94
CA TYR A 20 21.81 -9.85 10.59
C TYR A 20 20.98 -9.33 9.40
N PRO A 21 20.86 -10.08 8.27
CA PRO A 21 19.95 -9.70 7.19
C PRO A 21 18.50 -9.47 7.66
N VAL A 22 17.97 -10.34 8.52
CA VAL A 22 16.61 -10.22 9.05
C VAL A 22 16.45 -8.96 9.89
N ILE A 23 17.40 -8.69 10.80
CA ILE A 23 17.37 -7.48 11.65
C ILE A 23 17.45 -6.21 10.79
N ILE A 24 18.36 -6.17 9.81
CA ILE A 24 18.51 -5.02 8.90
C ILE A 24 17.21 -4.77 8.13
N LEU A 25 16.61 -5.82 7.57
CA LEU A 25 15.36 -5.71 6.82
C LEU A 25 14.21 -5.25 7.73
N LEU A 26 14.15 -5.75 8.97
CA LEU A 26 13.13 -5.37 9.94
C LEU A 26 13.25 -3.89 10.35
N VAL A 27 14.48 -3.39 10.56
CA VAL A 27 14.74 -1.96 10.80
C VAL A 27 14.37 -1.12 9.58
N ALA A 28 14.69 -1.58 8.37
CA ALA A 28 14.28 -0.88 7.15
C ALA A 28 12.75 -0.80 7.03
N LEU A 29 12.04 -1.90 7.30
CA LEU A 29 10.57 -1.94 7.29
C LEU A 29 9.94 -1.06 8.37
N SER A 30 10.56 -0.95 9.55
CA SER A 30 10.06 -0.07 10.61
C SER A 30 10.27 1.42 10.28
N LEU A 31 11.37 1.77 9.61
CA LEU A 31 11.55 3.12 9.08
C LEU A 31 10.54 3.42 7.96
N LEU A 32 10.32 2.47 7.05
CA LEU A 32 9.29 2.60 6.00
C LEU A 32 7.88 2.75 6.57
N SER A 33 7.54 2.06 7.66
CA SER A 33 6.23 2.21 8.30
C SER A 33 6.03 3.62 8.87
N LEU A 34 7.07 4.24 9.42
CA LEU A 34 7.04 5.64 9.87
C LEU A 34 6.88 6.61 8.69
N ILE A 35 7.59 6.39 7.58
CA ILE A 35 7.45 7.20 6.36
C ILE A 35 6.02 7.10 5.80
N LEU A 36 5.46 5.89 5.76
CA LEU A 36 4.09 5.64 5.29
C LEU A 36 3.04 6.36 6.14
N ILE A 37 3.25 6.48 7.46
CA ILE A 37 2.39 7.30 8.33
C ILE A 37 2.45 8.77 7.88
N GLY A 38 3.65 9.30 7.63
CA GLY A 38 3.83 10.68 7.17
C GLY A 38 3.15 10.95 5.81
N GLU A 39 3.34 10.06 4.84
CA GLU A 39 2.66 10.13 3.55
C GLU A 39 1.15 10.09 3.70
N PHE A 40 0.65 9.19 4.54
CA PHE A 40 -0.78 9.05 4.82
C PHE A 40 -1.36 10.30 5.48
N LEU A 41 -0.65 10.93 6.42
CA LEU A 41 -1.10 12.17 7.05
C LEU A 41 -1.17 13.32 6.03
N SER A 42 -0.19 13.43 5.12
CA SER A 42 -0.24 14.40 4.03
C SER A 42 -1.40 14.11 3.08
N GLU A 43 -1.66 12.85 2.76
CA GLU A 43 -2.77 12.42 1.91
C GLU A 43 -4.12 12.73 2.57
N TYR A 44 -4.25 12.42 3.87
CA TYR A 44 -5.43 12.73 4.67
C TYR A 44 -5.74 14.22 4.72
N ALA A 45 -4.73 15.05 5.00
CA ALA A 45 -4.90 16.50 5.14
C ALA A 45 -5.28 17.19 3.82
N LYS A 46 -4.83 16.65 2.68
CA LYS A 46 -5.15 17.19 1.35
C LYS A 46 -6.46 16.67 0.78
N ARG A 47 -7.08 15.67 1.42
CA ARG A 47 -8.30 15.04 0.91
C ARG A 47 -9.50 15.93 1.19
N ASN A 48 -9.99 16.59 0.13
CA ASN A 48 -11.28 17.27 0.14
C ASN A 48 -12.19 16.59 -0.89
N ARG A 49 -13.29 15.97 -0.43
CA ARG A 49 -14.28 15.31 -1.30
C ARG A 49 -15.51 16.19 -1.35
N ASP A 50 -15.81 16.74 -2.51
CA ASP A 50 -16.90 17.69 -2.71
C ASP A 50 -17.99 17.06 -3.57
N ILE A 51 -18.87 16.27 -2.96
CA ILE A 51 -19.88 15.47 -3.67
C ILE A 51 -20.82 16.37 -4.48
N GLU A 52 -21.16 17.55 -3.96
CA GLU A 52 -22.06 18.51 -4.63
C GLU A 52 -21.42 19.09 -5.90
N ASN A 53 -20.12 19.39 -5.86
CA ASN A 53 -19.39 19.85 -7.05
C ASN A 53 -19.29 18.75 -8.12
N LEU A 54 -19.09 17.49 -7.70
CA LEU A 54 -19.07 16.34 -8.61
C LEU A 54 -20.40 16.21 -9.35
N GLU A 55 -21.51 16.15 -8.61
CA GLU A 55 -22.85 15.95 -9.17
C GLU A 55 -23.24 17.07 -10.13
N SER A 56 -23.05 18.33 -9.72
CA SER A 56 -23.36 19.49 -10.57
C SER A 56 -22.50 19.53 -11.84
N THR A 57 -21.22 19.18 -11.75
CA THR A 57 -20.33 19.16 -12.92
C THR A 57 -20.68 17.98 -13.84
N CYS A 58 -20.92 16.79 -13.30
CA CYS A 58 -21.39 15.63 -14.08
C CYS A 58 -22.71 15.90 -14.80
N PHE A 59 -23.66 16.62 -14.17
CA PHE A 59 -24.88 17.05 -14.83
C PHE A 59 -24.61 17.97 -16.03
N THR A 60 -23.68 18.93 -15.90
CA THR A 60 -23.28 19.79 -17.03
C THR A 60 -22.57 19.00 -18.14
N VAL A 61 -21.70 18.07 -17.78
CA VAL A 61 -21.02 17.17 -18.73
C VAL A 61 -22.06 16.36 -19.49
N GLN A 62 -23.00 15.71 -18.80
CA GLN A 62 -24.05 14.91 -19.43
C GLN A 62 -24.90 15.73 -20.42
N ASN A 63 -25.27 16.96 -20.05
CA ASN A 63 -26.03 17.85 -20.93
C ASN A 63 -25.23 18.26 -22.18
N HIS A 64 -23.93 18.52 -22.06
CA HIS A 64 -23.07 18.85 -23.20
C HIS A 64 -22.78 17.65 -24.10
N VAL A 65 -22.65 16.46 -23.52
CA VAL A 65 -22.51 15.19 -24.25
C VAL A 65 -23.78 14.87 -25.05
N LYS A 66 -24.97 15.04 -24.45
CA LYS A 66 -26.26 14.93 -25.15
C LYS A 66 -26.41 15.94 -26.28
N GLY A 67 -25.90 17.15 -26.10
CA GLY A 67 -25.83 18.19 -27.13
C GLY A 67 -24.77 17.98 -28.22
N SER A 68 -24.04 16.85 -28.22
CA SER A 68 -22.91 16.55 -29.14
C SER A 68 -21.78 17.60 -29.14
N ASN A 69 -21.64 18.38 -28.06
CA ASN A 69 -20.60 19.40 -27.93
C ASN A 69 -19.46 18.87 -27.04
N PHE A 70 -18.61 18.01 -27.63
CA PHE A 70 -17.54 17.30 -26.93
C PHE A 70 -16.46 18.20 -26.33
N LYS A 71 -16.20 19.36 -26.95
CA LYS A 71 -15.26 20.35 -26.38
C LYS A 71 -15.78 20.97 -25.08
N ALA A 72 -17.04 21.36 -25.05
CA ALA A 72 -17.66 21.90 -23.85
C ALA A 72 -17.78 20.84 -22.74
N ALA A 73 -18.04 19.58 -23.10
CA ALA A 73 -18.03 18.46 -22.17
C ALA A 73 -16.64 18.21 -21.58
N ALA A 74 -15.58 18.24 -22.40
CA ALA A 74 -14.20 18.09 -21.93
C ALA A 74 -13.77 19.23 -20.99
N ASP A 75 -14.14 20.48 -21.29
CA ASP A 75 -13.84 21.62 -20.44
C ASP A 75 -14.61 21.60 -19.11
N ALA A 76 -15.86 21.10 -19.11
CA ALA A 76 -16.60 20.84 -17.87
C ALA A 76 -15.94 19.74 -17.04
N LEU A 77 -15.45 18.68 -17.69
CA LEU A 77 -14.81 17.56 -17.03
C LEU A 77 -13.44 17.92 -16.43
N ARG A 78 -12.67 18.84 -17.05
CA ARG A 78 -11.44 19.43 -16.48
C ARG A 78 -11.70 20.31 -15.24
N LYS A 79 -12.93 20.81 -15.07
CA LYS A 79 -13.30 21.65 -13.92
C LYS A 79 -13.67 20.82 -12.68
N ILE A 80 -13.79 19.50 -12.81
CA ILE A 80 -14.01 18.60 -11.67
C ILE A 80 -12.86 18.77 -10.68
N LYS A 81 -13.15 19.38 -9.54
CA LYS A 81 -12.21 19.53 -8.42
C LYS A 81 -12.57 18.52 -7.36
N GLN A 82 -11.89 17.38 -7.37
CA GLN A 82 -12.07 16.32 -6.38
C GLN A 82 -10.72 15.95 -5.75
N ASN A 83 -10.66 14.73 -5.22
CA ASN A 83 -9.41 14.14 -4.80
C ASN A 83 -8.39 14.10 -5.96
N TYR A 84 -7.10 14.08 -5.62
CA TYR A 84 -6.02 14.13 -6.61
C TYR A 84 -6.17 13.07 -7.71
N ILE A 85 -6.58 11.85 -7.34
CA ILE A 85 -6.70 10.74 -8.29
C ILE A 85 -7.87 10.95 -9.26
N VAL A 86 -9.04 11.33 -8.74
CA VAL A 86 -10.24 11.60 -9.58
C VAL A 86 -9.97 12.78 -10.51
N THR A 87 -9.36 13.86 -10.01
CA THR A 87 -9.01 15.02 -10.85
C THR A 87 -7.99 14.65 -11.94
N ALA A 88 -7.02 13.79 -11.64
CA ALA A 88 -6.05 13.30 -12.62
C ALA A 88 -6.72 12.39 -13.67
N PHE A 89 -7.66 11.53 -13.25
CA PHE A 89 -8.50 10.76 -14.17
C PHE A 89 -9.33 11.68 -15.06
N SER A 90 -10.04 12.64 -14.49
CA SER A 90 -10.88 13.58 -15.25
C SER A 90 -10.05 14.31 -16.31
N ASN A 91 -8.89 14.86 -15.96
CA ASN A 91 -8.04 15.50 -16.96
C ASN A 91 -7.58 14.57 -18.08
N ALA A 92 -7.27 13.30 -17.78
CA ALA A 92 -6.89 12.30 -18.78
C ALA A 92 -8.09 11.88 -19.66
N ALA A 93 -9.27 11.73 -19.07
CA ALA A 93 -10.51 11.41 -19.76
C ALA A 93 -10.94 12.55 -20.70
N ALA A 94 -10.78 13.82 -20.28
CA ALA A 94 -11.14 14.99 -21.08
C ALA A 94 -10.40 15.03 -22.43
N VAL A 95 -9.12 14.66 -22.45
CA VAL A 95 -8.31 14.62 -23.70
C VAL A 95 -8.84 13.57 -24.68
N HIS A 96 -9.30 12.43 -24.19
CA HIS A 96 -9.85 11.36 -25.02
C HIS A 96 -11.30 11.64 -25.44
N LEU A 97 -12.06 12.37 -24.60
CA LEU A 97 -13.41 12.84 -24.90
C LEU A 97 -13.44 13.86 -26.03
N GLU A 98 -12.44 14.77 -26.11
CA GLU A 98 -12.30 15.71 -27.24
C GLU A 98 -12.13 14.99 -28.59
N GLN A 99 -11.62 13.76 -28.59
CA GLN A 99 -11.36 12.94 -29.77
C GLN A 99 -12.48 11.92 -30.06
N ASP A 100 -13.60 11.99 -29.34
CA ASP A 100 -14.73 11.04 -29.43
C ASP A 100 -14.32 9.56 -29.24
N ARG A 101 -13.26 9.32 -28.46
CA ARG A 101 -12.75 7.96 -28.18
C ARG A 101 -13.28 7.45 -26.83
N ILE A 102 -14.57 7.21 -26.75
CA ILE A 102 -15.23 6.69 -25.53
C ILE A 102 -14.55 5.39 -25.02
N PRO A 103 -14.21 4.39 -25.86
CA PRO A 103 -13.53 3.18 -25.39
C PRO A 103 -12.14 3.43 -24.77
N ALA A 104 -11.47 4.52 -25.14
CA ALA A 104 -10.19 4.88 -24.55
C ALA A 104 -10.34 5.44 -23.12
N ILE A 105 -11.51 6.02 -22.78
CA ILE A 105 -11.80 6.54 -21.44
C ILE A 105 -12.01 5.37 -20.47
N GLU A 106 -12.71 4.32 -20.89
CA GLU A 106 -12.87 3.08 -20.12
C GLU A 106 -11.51 2.44 -19.81
N TRP A 107 -10.64 2.31 -20.83
CA TRP A 107 -9.27 1.83 -20.64
C TRP A 107 -8.46 2.69 -19.65
N VAL A 108 -8.59 4.02 -19.70
CA VAL A 108 -7.94 4.92 -18.73
C VAL A 108 -8.44 4.67 -17.31
N SER A 109 -9.73 4.42 -17.11
CA SER A 109 -10.29 4.08 -15.79
C SER A 109 -9.66 2.81 -15.22
N GLN A 110 -9.59 1.75 -16.03
CA GLN A 110 -8.94 0.48 -15.65
C GLN A 110 -7.47 0.69 -15.25
N GLU A 111 -6.73 1.53 -15.98
CA GLU A 111 -5.34 1.85 -15.64
C GLU A 111 -5.22 2.56 -14.28
N TYR A 112 -6.19 3.42 -13.92
CA TYR A 112 -6.25 4.05 -12.60
C TYR A 112 -6.61 3.05 -11.50
N GLU A 113 -7.53 2.11 -11.76
CA GLU A 113 -7.86 1.02 -10.84
C GLU A 113 -6.60 0.17 -10.52
N ILE A 114 -5.86 -0.22 -11.55
CA ILE A 114 -4.60 -0.99 -11.41
C ILE A 114 -3.58 -0.20 -10.57
N LYS A 115 -3.44 1.11 -10.80
CA LYS A 115 -2.53 1.97 -10.01
C LYS A 115 -2.93 2.04 -8.53
N MET A 116 -4.23 2.18 -8.24
CA MET A 116 -4.74 2.15 -6.86
C MET A 116 -4.48 0.80 -6.19
N ALA A 117 -4.74 -0.30 -6.90
CA ALA A 117 -4.50 -1.66 -6.41
C ALA A 117 -3.01 -1.91 -6.11
N LYS A 118 -2.11 -1.49 -7.00
CA LYS A 118 -0.65 -1.62 -6.82
C LYS A 118 -0.15 -0.86 -5.59
N ARG A 119 -0.71 0.32 -5.29
CA ARG A 119 -0.38 1.07 -4.06
C ARG A 119 -0.84 0.35 -2.79
N LEU A 120 -2.00 -0.31 -2.81
CA LEU A 120 -2.47 -1.12 -1.69
C LEU A 120 -1.60 -2.37 -1.49
N GLU A 121 -1.16 -3.00 -2.58
CA GLU A 121 -0.32 -4.21 -2.53
C GLU A 121 0.97 -3.99 -1.75
N GLN A 122 1.67 -2.88 -1.98
CA GLN A 122 2.91 -2.56 -1.26
C GLN A 122 2.72 -2.53 0.26
N THR A 123 1.64 -1.88 0.73
CA THR A 123 1.35 -1.77 2.16
C THR A 123 0.90 -3.13 2.75
N ARG A 124 0.20 -3.93 1.94
CA ARG A 124 -0.22 -5.29 2.30
C ARG A 124 0.96 -6.25 2.43
N ILE A 125 1.97 -6.14 1.58
CA ILE A 125 3.22 -6.92 1.67
C ILE A 125 3.92 -6.63 2.99
N ILE A 126 4.08 -5.35 3.37
CA ILE A 126 4.71 -4.97 4.64
C ILE A 126 3.92 -5.53 5.84
N THR A 127 2.60 -5.47 5.77
CA THR A 127 1.70 -6.00 6.82
C THR A 127 1.96 -7.47 7.11
N ASN A 128 2.23 -8.29 6.08
CA ASN A 128 2.44 -9.73 6.24
C ASN A 128 3.90 -10.12 6.47
N ILE A 129 4.87 -9.43 5.86
CA ILE A 129 6.29 -9.77 5.94
C ILE A 129 6.93 -9.27 7.25
N ALA A 130 6.57 -8.06 7.72
CA ALA A 130 7.14 -7.51 8.96
C ALA A 130 6.97 -8.42 10.21
N PRO A 131 5.79 -9.01 10.50
CA PRO A 131 5.64 -9.89 11.66
C PRO A 131 6.35 -11.24 11.46
N MET A 132 6.44 -11.75 10.22
CA MET A 132 7.21 -12.96 9.92
C MET A 132 8.70 -12.76 10.18
N LEU A 133 9.26 -11.62 9.76
CA LEU A 133 10.66 -11.27 10.06
C LEU A 133 10.88 -11.06 11.56
N GLY A 134 9.92 -10.47 12.28
CA GLY A 134 9.98 -10.32 13.74
C GLY A 134 10.05 -11.68 14.44
N LEU A 135 9.25 -12.64 13.98
CA LEU A 135 9.23 -14.02 14.48
C LEU A 135 10.51 -14.80 14.10
N MET A 136 11.06 -14.61 12.90
CA MET A 136 12.38 -15.15 12.57
C MET A 136 13.47 -14.56 13.48
N GLY A 137 13.36 -13.26 13.79
CA GLY A 137 14.25 -12.56 14.72
C GLY A 137 14.22 -13.10 16.15
N THR A 138 13.16 -13.81 16.58
CA THR A 138 13.16 -14.51 17.88
C THR A 138 13.73 -15.90 17.79
N LEU A 139 13.36 -16.65 16.75
CA LEU A 139 13.71 -18.07 16.64
C LEU A 139 15.20 -18.29 16.37
N ILE A 140 15.86 -17.39 15.65
CA ILE A 140 17.28 -17.51 15.32
C ILE A 140 18.18 -17.36 16.58
N PRO A 141 18.08 -16.30 17.41
CA PRO A 141 18.92 -16.14 18.59
C PRO A 141 18.57 -17.09 19.75
N LEU A 142 17.39 -17.74 19.73
CA LEU A 142 17.02 -18.73 20.75
C LEU A 142 17.94 -19.96 20.77
N GLY A 143 18.50 -20.38 19.62
CA GLY A 143 19.49 -21.46 19.57
C GLY A 143 20.75 -21.16 20.39
N PRO A 144 21.48 -20.06 20.07
CA PRO A 144 22.60 -19.59 20.88
C PRO A 144 22.25 -19.32 22.35
N ALA A 145 21.03 -18.83 22.63
CA ALA A 145 20.57 -18.56 24.00
C ALA A 145 20.49 -19.84 24.85
N LEU A 146 19.94 -20.93 24.31
CA LEU A 146 19.85 -22.21 25.02
C LEU A 146 21.23 -22.86 25.23
N VAL A 147 22.16 -22.65 24.31
CA VAL A 147 23.56 -23.08 24.48
C VAL A 147 24.27 -22.26 25.55
N ALA A 148 24.06 -20.95 25.61
CA ALA A 148 24.62 -20.09 26.66
C ALA A 148 24.08 -20.51 28.06
N LEU A 149 22.80 -20.86 28.14
CA LEU A 149 22.19 -21.37 29.37
C LEU A 149 22.86 -22.67 29.85
N SER A 150 23.16 -23.61 28.96
CA SER A 150 23.82 -24.87 29.35
C SER A 150 25.27 -24.66 29.81
N GLN A 151 25.89 -23.54 29.43
CA GLN A 151 27.22 -23.13 29.84
C GLN A 151 27.22 -22.27 31.12
N GLY A 152 26.04 -21.88 31.64
CA GLY A 152 25.91 -20.99 32.79
C GLY A 152 26.15 -19.51 32.48
N ASP A 153 26.25 -19.12 31.21
CA ASP A 153 26.42 -17.72 30.80
C ASP A 153 25.06 -17.00 30.73
N VAL A 154 24.65 -16.47 31.87
CA VAL A 154 23.39 -15.72 32.01
C VAL A 154 23.43 -14.37 31.28
N VAL A 155 24.62 -13.79 31.07
CA VAL A 155 24.77 -12.48 30.42
C VAL A 155 24.50 -12.61 28.93
N GLN A 156 25.11 -13.60 28.27
CA GLN A 156 24.88 -13.86 26.85
C GLN A 156 23.44 -14.33 26.59
N LEU A 157 22.87 -15.14 27.49
CA LEU A 157 21.46 -15.51 27.46
C LEU A 157 20.54 -14.27 27.46
N ALA A 158 20.74 -13.36 28.42
CA ALA A 158 19.94 -12.16 28.54
C ALA A 158 20.04 -11.26 27.29
N HIS A 159 21.24 -11.11 26.73
CA HIS A 159 21.46 -10.32 25.52
C HIS A 159 20.69 -10.87 24.31
N ASN A 160 20.79 -12.18 24.06
CA ASN A 160 20.08 -12.84 22.95
C ASN A 160 18.55 -12.74 23.11
N LEU A 161 18.04 -12.85 24.34
CA LEU A 161 16.61 -12.66 24.63
C LEU A 161 16.15 -11.22 24.40
N MET A 162 16.94 -10.22 24.80
CA MET A 162 16.58 -8.82 24.54
C MET A 162 16.46 -8.53 23.04
N ILE A 163 17.39 -9.04 22.23
CA ILE A 163 17.31 -8.92 20.77
C ILE A 163 16.03 -9.58 20.25
N ALA A 164 15.75 -10.81 20.66
CA ALA A 164 14.55 -11.56 20.25
C ALA A 164 13.25 -10.80 20.57
N PHE A 165 13.12 -10.29 21.79
CA PHE A 165 11.92 -9.54 22.17
C PHE A 165 11.79 -8.23 21.39
N ALA A 166 12.89 -7.51 21.22
CA ALA A 166 12.90 -6.26 20.46
C ALA A 166 12.47 -6.47 19.00
N THR A 167 12.96 -7.51 18.32
CA THR A 167 12.59 -7.78 16.92
C THR A 167 11.10 -8.10 16.77
N THR A 168 10.50 -8.77 17.75
CA THR A 168 9.05 -9.05 17.73
C THR A 168 8.23 -7.79 17.90
N VAL A 169 8.57 -6.96 18.89
CA VAL A 169 7.85 -5.71 19.17
C VAL A 169 7.90 -4.80 17.94
N VAL A 170 9.09 -4.65 17.34
CA VAL A 170 9.26 -3.82 16.13
C VAL A 170 8.54 -4.41 14.92
N GLY A 171 8.59 -5.73 14.71
CA GLY A 171 7.89 -6.40 13.61
C GLY A 171 6.36 -6.27 13.70
N LEU A 172 5.79 -6.44 14.90
CA LEU A 172 4.35 -6.26 15.15
C LEU A 172 3.93 -4.80 15.03
N PHE A 173 4.76 -3.86 15.48
CA PHE A 173 4.51 -2.43 15.33
C PHE A 173 4.43 -2.05 13.85
N ALA A 174 5.44 -2.42 13.05
CA ALA A 174 5.47 -2.12 11.62
C ALA A 174 4.28 -2.76 10.87
N SER A 175 3.93 -4.01 11.21
CA SER A 175 2.77 -4.71 10.66
C SER A 175 1.45 -4.00 10.97
N SER A 176 1.26 -3.61 12.23
CA SER A 176 0.02 -3.01 12.72
C SER A 176 -0.22 -1.64 12.09
N VAL A 177 0.84 -0.82 11.96
CA VAL A 177 0.80 0.44 11.24
C VAL A 177 0.40 0.21 9.78
N ALA A 178 1.11 -0.67 9.08
CA ALA A 178 0.83 -0.96 7.67
C ALA A 178 -0.61 -1.49 7.46
N TYR A 179 -1.11 -2.32 8.38
CA TYR A 179 -2.47 -2.85 8.34
C TYR A 179 -3.51 -1.73 8.41
N ILE A 180 -3.40 -0.84 9.41
CA ILE A 180 -4.34 0.27 9.60
C ILE A 180 -4.35 1.18 8.37
N LEU A 181 -3.16 1.53 7.86
CA LEU A 181 -3.02 2.35 6.65
C LEU A 181 -3.66 1.67 5.43
N THR A 182 -3.46 0.36 5.25
CA THR A 182 -4.07 -0.42 4.17
C THR A 182 -5.60 -0.37 4.24
N GLN A 183 -6.17 -0.53 5.44
CA GLN A 183 -7.63 -0.51 5.61
C GLN A 183 -8.24 0.85 5.28
N ILE A 184 -7.60 1.93 5.73
CA ILE A 184 -8.13 3.28 5.47
C ILE A 184 -8.00 3.62 3.98
N ARG A 185 -6.83 3.38 3.37
CA ARG A 185 -6.60 3.62 1.93
C ARG A 185 -7.55 2.80 1.06
N LYS A 186 -7.81 1.54 1.43
CA LYS A 186 -8.77 0.69 0.72
C LYS A 186 -10.16 1.34 0.66
N ARG A 187 -10.63 1.88 1.77
CA ARG A 187 -11.92 2.60 1.81
C ARG A 187 -11.92 3.85 0.94
N TRP A 188 -10.82 4.61 0.91
CA TRP A 188 -10.72 5.81 0.08
C TRP A 188 -10.66 5.50 -1.40
N TYR A 189 -9.81 4.56 -1.82
CA TYR A 189 -9.72 4.16 -3.23
C TYR A 189 -11.02 3.56 -3.74
N TRP A 190 -11.79 2.88 -2.88
CA TRP A 190 -13.12 2.42 -3.26
C TRP A 190 -14.11 3.57 -3.49
N GLN A 191 -14.06 4.63 -2.68
CA GLN A 191 -14.85 5.85 -2.91
C GLN A 191 -14.39 6.56 -4.19
N ASP A 192 -13.08 6.70 -4.39
CA ASP A 192 -12.53 7.39 -5.55
C ASP A 192 -12.84 6.62 -6.85
N MET A 193 -12.87 5.28 -6.82
CA MET A 193 -13.31 4.45 -7.95
C MET A 193 -14.80 4.63 -8.24
N ALA A 194 -15.65 4.64 -7.21
CA ALA A 194 -17.08 4.89 -7.40
C ALA A 194 -17.36 6.27 -8.01
N ASP A 195 -16.58 7.30 -7.62
CA ASP A 195 -16.68 8.63 -8.21
C ASP A 195 -16.20 8.62 -9.69
N ILE A 196 -15.20 7.80 -10.05
CA ILE A 196 -14.74 7.60 -11.44
C ILE A 196 -15.78 6.86 -12.29
N ASP A 197 -16.36 5.78 -11.76
CA ASP A 197 -17.41 5.00 -12.43
C ASP A 197 -18.64 5.87 -12.72
N TYR A 198 -19.03 6.72 -11.76
CA TYR A 198 -20.09 7.70 -11.99
C TYR A 198 -19.79 8.67 -13.14
N ILE A 199 -18.54 9.15 -13.25
CA ILE A 199 -18.12 10.00 -14.38
C ILE A 199 -18.20 9.21 -15.69
N LEU A 200 -17.72 7.97 -15.73
CA LEU A 200 -17.82 7.09 -16.91
C LEU A 200 -19.27 6.91 -17.36
N ASP A 201 -20.16 6.53 -16.44
CA ASP A 201 -21.60 6.34 -16.72
C ASP A 201 -22.22 7.61 -17.32
N THR A 202 -21.84 8.79 -16.82
CA THR A 202 -22.37 10.07 -17.34
C THR A 202 -21.92 10.37 -18.77
N ILE A 203 -20.75 9.88 -19.18
CA ILE A 203 -20.20 10.02 -20.53
C ILE A 203 -20.84 8.98 -21.47
N GLU A 204 -21.02 7.75 -20.99
CA GLU A 204 -21.56 6.62 -21.74
C GLU A 204 -23.08 6.68 -21.92
N ALA A 205 -23.81 7.43 -21.07
CA ALA A 205 -25.25 7.68 -21.19
C ALA A 205 -25.70 8.38 -22.50
N LYS A 206 -24.79 8.50 -23.48
CA LYS A 206 -25.04 8.87 -24.87
C LYS A 206 -25.54 7.70 -25.73
N VAL A 207 -25.40 6.45 -25.28
CA VAL A 207 -25.87 5.25 -25.99
C VAL A 207 -27.34 4.98 -25.74
#